data_AF-A0A285Q2V9-F1
#
_entry.id   AF-A0A285Q2V9-F1
#
_cell.length_a   1.000
_cell.length_b   1.000
_cell.length_c   1.000
_cell.angle_alpha   90.00
_cell.angle_beta   90.00
_cell.angle_gamma   90.00
#
_symmetry.space_group_name_H-M   'P 1'
#
loop_
_entity.id
_entity.type
_entity.pdbx_description
1 polymer ?
#
loop_
_entity_poly.entity_id
_entity_poly.type
_entity_poly.pdbx_seq_one_letter_code
_entity_poly.pdbx_strand_id
1 'polypeptide(L)' 'MKVTRFQAKAALLQAGLLDDIQVAIDASEDPLIGLAWSEAGFERLNPFVMQMQAAIELTDDQLDNLFDAATGVV' A
#
# COMPACT_ATOMS: atom_id res chain seq x y z
N MET A 1 -2.27 8.81 9.39
CA MET A 1 -1.34 7.75 9.86
C MET A 1 -0.21 7.59 8.85
N LYS A 2 1.03 7.37 9.32
CA LYS A 2 2.23 7.18 8.49
C LYS A 2 2.95 5.90 8.89
N VAL A 3 3.33 5.07 7.93
CA VAL A 3 4.06 3.82 8.14
C VAL A 3 5.28 3.75 7.22
N THR A 4 6.31 3.04 7.65
CA THR A 4 7.49 2.78 6.80
C THR A 4 7.12 1.85 5.64
N ARG A 5 7.98 1.81 4.63
CA ARG A 5 7.85 0.87 3.51
C ARG A 5 7.77 -0.58 3.97
N PHE A 6 8.62 -0.97 4.93
CA PHE A 6 8.64 -2.33 5.46
C PHE A 6 7.33 -2.68 6.18
N GLN A 7 6.86 -1.81 7.06
CA GLN A 7 5.61 -1.99 7.79
C GLN A 7 4.40 -2.18 6.86
N ALA A 8 4.27 -1.33 5.84
CA ALA A 8 3.19 -1.46 4.86
C ALA A 8 3.27 -2.78 4.08
N LYS A 9 4.46 -3.13 3.55
CA LYS A 9 4.63 -4.37 2.79
C LYS A 9 4.41 -5.62 3.66
N ALA A 10 4.81 -5.58 4.93
CA ALA A 10 4.56 -6.66 5.87
C ALA A 10 3.05 -6.84 6.17
N ALA A 11 2.30 -5.75 6.35
CA ALA A 11 0.85 -5.82 6.55
C ALA A 11 0.13 -6.34 5.30
N LEU A 12 0.52 -5.87 4.11
CA LEU A 12 0.00 -6.38 2.84
C LEU A 12 0.32 -7.86 2.64
N LEU A 13 1.52 -8.30 3.01
CA LEU A 13 1.90 -9.71 2.97
C LEU A 13 1.03 -10.56 3.90
N GLN A 14 0.82 -10.09 5.14
CA GLN A 14 -0.03 -10.79 6.12
C GLN A 14 -1.50 -10.84 5.69
N ALA A 15 -1.97 -9.82 4.97
CA ALA A 15 -3.31 -9.78 4.38
C ALA A 15 -3.44 -10.59 3.08
N GLY A 16 -2.34 -11.09 2.51
CA GLY A 16 -2.33 -11.80 1.23
C GLY A 16 -2.54 -10.88 0.01
N LEU A 17 -2.37 -9.56 0.17
CA LEU A 17 -2.63 -8.54 -0.86
C LEU A 17 -1.36 -7.99 -1.51
N LEU A 18 -0.18 -8.39 -1.04
CA LEU A 18 1.09 -7.84 -1.54
C LEU A 18 1.29 -8.12 -3.02
N ASP A 19 0.94 -9.33 -3.48
CA ASP A 19 1.08 -9.74 -4.87
C ASP A 19 0.11 -8.98 -5.78
N ASP A 20 -1.14 -8.77 -5.35
CA ASP A 20 -2.13 -8.00 -6.10
C ASP A 20 -1.70 -6.54 -6.30
N ILE A 21 -1.14 -5.92 -5.25
CA ILE A 21 -0.56 -4.58 -5.35
C ILE A 21 0.65 -4.56 -6.30
N GLN A 22 1.51 -5.58 -6.24
CA GLN A 22 2.66 -5.65 -7.15
C GLN A 22 2.21 -5.76 -8.61
N VAL A 23 1.20 -6.57 -8.91
CA VAL A 23 0.60 -6.67 -10.25
C VAL A 23 0.02 -5.34 -10.71
N ALA A 24 -0.69 -4.62 -9.85
CA ALA A 24 -1.25 -3.30 -10.17
C ALA A 24 -0.15 -2.26 -10.48
N ILE A 25 0.97 -2.33 -9.77
CA ILE A 25 2.13 -1.44 -9.97
C ILE A 25 2.85 -1.79 -11.27
N ASP A 26 3.07 -3.07 -11.56
CA ASP A 26 3.73 -3.54 -12.78
C ASP A 26 2.90 -3.26 -14.04
N ALA A 27 1.57 -3.21 -13.90
CA ALA A 27 0.65 -2.80 -14.96
C ALA A 27 0.61 -1.28 -15.18
N SER A 28 1.19 -0.48 -14.28
CA SER A 28 1.21 0.97 -14.42
C SER A 28 2.26 1.44 -15.42
N GLU A 29 1.85 2.32 -16.34
CA GLU A 29 2.76 2.99 -17.27
C GLU A 29 3.51 4.19 -16.64
N ASP A 30 3.17 4.58 -15.40
CA ASP A 30 3.78 5.72 -14.71
C ASP A 30 5.03 5.28 -13.90
N PRO A 31 6.24 5.68 -14.30
CA PRO A 31 7.47 5.31 -13.59
C PRO A 31 7.53 5.82 -12.15
N LEU A 32 6.79 6.87 -11.81
CA LEU A 32 6.75 7.40 -10.44
C LEU A 32 6.00 6.48 -9.49
N ILE A 33 5.06 5.67 -9.98
CA ILE A 33 4.33 4.69 -9.15
C ILE A 33 5.29 3.59 -8.67
N GLY A 34 6.12 3.06 -9.58
CA GLY A 34 7.16 2.09 -9.22
C GLY A 34 8.21 2.68 -8.26
N LEU A 35 8.60 3.94 -8.47
CA LEU A 35 9.54 4.63 -7.58
C LEU A 35 8.94 4.88 -6.18
N ALA A 36 7.68 5.31 -6.10
CA ALA A 36 6.99 5.50 -4.82
C ALA A 36 6.85 4.18 -4.06
N TRP A 37 6.48 3.10 -4.74
CA TRP A 37 6.39 1.77 -4.12
C TRP A 37 7.73 1.22 -3.61
N SER A 38 8.82 1.52 -4.33
CA SER A 38 10.15 1.07 -3.98
C SER A 38 10.79 1.92 -2.90
N GLU A 39 10.58 3.24 -2.85
CA GLU A 39 11.34 4.14 -1.97
C GLU A 39 10.51 4.83 -0.88
N ALA A 40 9.24 5.10 -1.10
CA ALA A 40 8.46 5.93 -0.19
C ALA A 40 7.97 5.15 1.05
N GLY A 41 7.84 5.88 2.16
CA GLY A 41 6.91 5.50 3.21
C GLY A 41 5.48 5.88 2.81
N PHE A 42 4.49 5.32 3.50
CA PHE A 42 3.09 5.46 3.12
C PHE A 42 2.30 6.23 4.16
N GLU A 43 1.44 7.14 3.69
CA GLU A 43 0.51 7.90 4.52
C GLU A 43 -0.91 7.59 4.04
N ARG A 44 -1.85 7.40 4.98
CA ARG A 44 -3.21 6.93 4.69
C ARG A 44 -3.98 7.79 3.67
N LEU A 45 -3.69 9.09 3.64
CA LEU A 45 -4.31 10.06 2.73
C LEU A 45 -3.39 10.47 1.57
N ASN A 46 -2.31 9.72 1.33
CA ASN A 46 -1.43 9.97 0.19
C ASN A 46 -2.16 9.60 -1.12
N PRO A 47 -2.08 10.43 -2.18
CA PRO A 47 -2.66 10.12 -3.49
C PRO A 47 -2.31 8.73 -4.04
N PHE A 48 -1.06 8.26 -3.85
CA PHE A 48 -0.65 6.91 -4.26
C PHE A 48 -1.46 5.82 -3.53
N VAL A 49 -1.64 5.98 -2.22
CA VAL A 49 -2.40 5.01 -1.41
C VAL A 49 -3.86 4.99 -1.83
N MET A 50 -4.46 6.15 -2.07
CA MET A 50 -5.85 6.25 -2.55
C MET A 50 -6.00 5.65 -3.96
N GLN A 51 -5.01 5.83 -4.84
CA GLN A 51 -5.01 5.23 -6.16
C GLN A 51 -4.95 3.70 -6.08
N MET A 52 -4.08 3.15 -5.23
CA MET A 52 -3.99 1.70 -5.02
C MET A 52 -5.25 1.14 -4.36
N GLN A 53 -5.83 1.86 -3.40
CA GLN A 53 -7.12 1.50 -2.80
C GLN A 53 -8.20 1.30 -3.87
N ALA A 54 -8.32 2.24 -4.82
CA ALA A 54 -9.27 2.14 -5.91
C ALA A 54 -8.92 1.01 -6.90
N ALA A 55 -7.63 0.80 -7.19
CA ALA A 55 -7.18 -0.20 -8.16
C ALA A 55 -7.46 -1.65 -7.73
N ILE A 56 -7.44 -1.93 -6.42
CA ILE A 56 -7.74 -3.26 -5.86
C ILE A 56 -9.05 -3.29 -5.07
N GLU A 57 -9.92 -2.31 -5.29
CA GLU A 57 -11.30 -2.23 -4.75
C GLU A 57 -11.39 -2.35 -3.21
N LEU A 58 -10.42 -1.82 -2.48
CA LEU A 58 -10.45 -1.80 -1.01
C LEU A 58 -11.44 -0.75 -0.47
N THR A 59 -12.25 -1.13 0.50
CA THR A 59 -13.04 -0.17 1.28
C THR A 59 -12.14 0.68 2.18
N ASP A 60 -12.65 1.83 2.64
CA ASP A 60 -11.93 2.68 3.59
C ASP A 60 -11.59 1.91 4.89
N ASP A 61 -12.53 1.11 5.41
CA ASP A 61 -12.32 0.29 6.60
C ASP A 61 -11.23 -0.77 6.40
N GLN A 62 -11.19 -1.41 5.22
CA GLN A 62 -10.14 -2.39 4.92
C GLN A 62 -8.76 -1.72 4.83
N LEU A 63 -8.70 -0.54 4.23
CA LEU A 63 -7.47 0.22 4.16
C LEU A 63 -7.02 0.71 5.55
N ASP A 64 -7.95 1.17 6.39
CA ASP A 64 -7.64 1.56 7.78
C ASP A 64 -7.11 0.37 8.58
N ASN A 65 -7.74 -0.81 8.45
CA ASN A 65 -7.26 -2.03 9.09
C ASN A 65 -5.83 -2.43 8.64
N LEU A 66 -5.49 -2.23 7.36
CA LEU A 66 -4.12 -2.46 6.86
C LEU A 66 -3.11 -1.50 7.50
N PHE A 67 -3.49 -0.24 7.66
CA PHE A 67 -2.66 0.77 8.30
C PHE A 67 -2.47 0.49 9.79
N ASP A 68 -3.52 0.09 10.50
CA ASP A 68 -3.44 -0.35 11.89
C ASP A 68 -2.51 -1.56 12.03
N ALA A 69 -2.68 -2.59 11.19
CA ALA A 69 -1.81 -3.76 11.17
C ALA A 69 -0.34 -3.38 10.91
N ALA A 70 -0.09 -2.47 9.96
CA ALA A 70 1.26 -2.00 9.65
C ALA A 70 1.92 -1.27 10.83
N THR A 71 1.17 -0.49 11.62
CA THR A 71 1.73 0.16 12.82
C THR A 71 2.15 -0.82 13.92
N GLY A 72 1.57 -2.02 13.95
CA GLY A 72 1.93 -3.09 14.87
C GLY A 72 3.21 -3.86 14.50
N VAL A 73 3.77 -3.63 13.31
CA VAL A 73 5.00 -4.29 12.85
C VAL A 73 6.23 -3.55 13.40
N VAL A 74 7.05 -4.25 14.19
CA VAL A 74 8.25 -3.75 14.89
C VAL A 74 9.54 -4.22 14.22
#